data_AF-A0A3P6KH02-F1
#
_entry.id   AF-A0A3P6KH02-F1
#
_cell.length_a   1.000
_cell.length_b   1.000
_cell.length_c   1.000
_cell.angle_alpha   90.00
_cell.angle_beta   90.00
_cell.angle_gamma   90.00
#
_symmetry.space_group_name_H-M   'P 1'
#
loop_
_entity.id
_entity.type
_entity.pdbx_description
1 polymer ?
#
loop_
_entity_poly.entity_id
_entity_poly.type
_entity_poly.pdbx_seq_one_letter_code
_entity_poly.pdbx_strand_id
1 'polypeptide(L)'
;MILGYNLGPTMMFAVQPTLFTRMFGTKVRYTGLSFAYQFSAIVGGLSPLIASSLLALGGGKPWYVALFLFAVSVLSFVCVWLIEPTDEQETASYRYIREQSHEN
;
A
#
# COMPACT_ATOMS: atom_id res chain seq x y z
N MET A 1 -15.16 21.46 9.35
CA MET A 1 -13.79 20.95 9.04
C MET A 1 -13.47 19.59 9.66
N ILE A 2 -13.92 19.28 10.88
CA ILE A 2 -13.57 18.01 11.57
C ILE A 2 -14.18 16.77 10.87
N LEU A 3 -15.46 16.80 10.49
CA LEU A 3 -16.10 15.63 9.84
C LEU A 3 -15.51 15.32 8.45
N GLY A 4 -15.27 16.34 7.63
CA GLY A 4 -14.73 16.17 6.28
C GLY A 4 -13.27 15.69 6.24
N TYR A 5 -12.44 16.21 7.14
CA TYR A 5 -11.04 15.76 7.24
C TYR A 5 -10.91 14.34 7.79
N ASN A 6 -11.84 13.87 8.63
CA ASN A 6 -11.78 12.51 9.15
C ASN A 6 -12.29 11.48 8.14
N LEU A 7 -13.37 11.77 7.41
CA LEU A 7 -14.03 10.76 6.57
C LEU A 7 -13.12 10.21 5.44
N GLY A 8 -12.39 11.10 4.75
CA GLY A 8 -11.51 10.74 3.65
C GLY A 8 -10.39 9.76 4.04
N PRO A 9 -9.47 10.15 4.94
CA PRO A 9 -8.39 9.27 5.38
C PRO A 9 -8.92 8.01 6.08
N THR A 10 -9.99 8.10 6.88
CA THR A 10 -10.56 6.91 7.54
C THR A 10 -11.05 5.88 6.52
N MET A 11 -11.70 6.31 5.44
CA MET A 11 -12.12 5.39 4.37
C MET A 11 -10.93 4.75 3.64
N MET A 12 -9.88 5.53 3.33
CA MET A 12 -8.66 4.96 2.72
C MET A 12 -7.98 3.95 3.66
N PHE A 13 -7.80 4.31 4.93
CA PHE A 13 -7.15 3.43 5.90
C PHE A 13 -7.97 2.18 6.23
N ALA A 14 -9.30 2.20 6.05
CA ALA A 14 -10.15 1.03 6.27
C ALA A 14 -9.95 -0.06 5.20
N VAL A 15 -9.76 0.31 3.93
CA VAL A 15 -9.62 -0.66 2.82
C VAL A 15 -8.18 -1.20 2.71
N GLN A 16 -7.20 -0.37 3.06
CA GLN A 16 -5.77 -0.69 2.99
C GLN A 16 -5.34 -2.02 3.66
N PRO A 17 -5.74 -2.35 4.91
CA PRO A 17 -5.37 -3.62 5.55
C PRO A 17 -6.01 -4.84 4.87
N THR A 18 -7.21 -4.70 4.31
CA THR A 18 -7.89 -5.78 3.56
C THR A 18 -7.11 -6.13 2.30
N LEU A 19 -6.58 -5.14 1.59
CA LEU A 19 -5.70 -5.38 0.44
C LEU A 19 -4.36 -6.00 0.86
N PHE A 20 -3.74 -5.51 1.93
CA PHE A 20 -2.47 -6.07 2.42
C PHE A 20 -2.60 -7.52 2.90
N THR A 21 -3.71 -7.88 3.53
CA THR A 21 -3.94 -9.28 3.91
C THR A 21 -4.03 -10.17 2.67
N ARG A 22 -4.67 -9.75 1.58
CA ARG A 22 -4.74 -10.53 0.33
C ARG A 22 -3.39 -10.71 -0.37
N MET A 23 -2.48 -9.73 -0.28
CA MET A 23 -1.17 -9.80 -0.94
C MET A 23 -0.15 -10.67 -0.21
N PHE A 24 -0.24 -10.84 1.10
CA PHE A 24 0.68 -11.66 1.88
C PHE A 24 -0.02 -12.89 2.46
N GLY A 25 0.47 -14.09 2.10
CA GLY A 25 -0.09 -15.37 2.59
C GLY A 25 0.00 -15.52 4.11
N THR A 26 -0.90 -16.31 4.70
CA THR A 26 -1.08 -16.46 6.17
C THR A 26 0.20 -16.73 6.95
N LYS A 27 1.16 -17.47 6.38
CA LYS A 27 2.44 -17.81 7.04
C LYS A 27 3.44 -16.64 7.13
N VAL A 28 3.38 -15.67 6.22
CA VAL A 28 4.36 -14.56 6.12
C VAL A 28 3.73 -13.17 6.25
N ARG A 29 2.41 -13.13 6.51
CA ARG A 29 1.62 -11.89 6.56
C ARG A 29 2.17 -10.87 7.55
N TYR A 30 2.54 -11.31 8.76
CA TYR A 30 2.99 -10.39 9.81
C TYR A 30 4.41 -9.83 9.56
N THR A 31 5.33 -10.68 9.11
CA THR A 31 6.73 -10.30 8.85
C THR A 31 6.85 -9.48 7.57
N GLY A 32 6.15 -9.87 6.50
CA GLY A 32 6.10 -9.14 5.24
C GLY A 32 5.48 -7.75 5.39
N LEU A 33 4.36 -7.64 6.12
CA LEU A 33 3.73 -6.35 6.41
C LEU A 33 4.66 -5.44 7.22
N SER A 34 5.30 -5.97 8.27
CA SER A 34 6.22 -5.19 9.11
C SER A 34 7.43 -4.67 8.33
N PHE A 35 8.01 -5.49 7.47
CA PHE A 35 9.10 -5.08 6.58
C PHE A 35 8.66 -3.97 5.62
N ALA A 36 7.49 -4.13 4.98
CA ALA A 36 6.93 -3.14 4.08
C ALA A 36 6.66 -1.80 4.80
N TYR A 37 6.17 -1.84 6.05
CA TYR A 37 5.98 -0.64 6.87
C TYR A 37 7.28 0.09 7.16
N GLN A 38 8.33 -0.62 7.59
CA GLN A 38 9.61 0.00 7.90
C GLN A 38 10.27 0.58 6.65
N PHE A 39 10.21 -0.13 5.53
CA PHE A 39 10.71 0.36 4.26
C PHE A 39 9.95 1.62 3.80
N SER A 40 8.60 1.58 3.87
CA SER A 40 7.77 2.73 3.55
C SER A 40 8.03 3.92 4.48
N ALA A 41 8.32 3.69 5.76
CA ALA A 41 8.64 4.74 6.72
C ALA A 41 9.96 5.45 6.38
N ILE A 42 10.96 4.69 5.94
CA ILE A 42 12.24 5.27 5.48
C ILE A 42 12.01 6.13 4.23
N VAL A 43 11.33 5.60 3.22
CA VAL A 43 11.08 6.32 1.96
C VAL A 43 10.16 7.54 2.19
N GLY A 44 9.11 7.37 2.99
CA GLY A 44 8.18 8.43 3.36
C GLY A 44 8.85 9.54 4.18
N GLY A 45 9.72 9.19 5.12
CA GLY A 45 10.48 10.15 5.92
C GLY A 45 11.48 10.98 5.11
N LEU A 46 12.01 10.42 4.02
CA LEU A 46 12.90 11.14 3.10
C LEU A 46 12.15 12.00 2.07
N SER A 47 10.86 11.77 1.86
CA SER A 47 10.03 12.51 0.89
C SER A 47 10.05 14.04 1.09
N PRO A 48 9.88 14.61 2.31
CA PRO A 48 9.96 16.06 2.49
C PRO A 48 11.37 16.62 2.23
N LEU A 49 12.43 15.85 2.48
CA LEU A 49 13.81 16.26 2.17
C LEU A 49 14.03 16.31 0.66
N ILE A 50 13.55 15.31 -0.08
CA ILE A 50 13.62 15.24 -1.54
C ILE A 50 12.78 16.36 -2.16
N ALA A 51 11.57 16.60 -1.65
CA ALA A 51 10.71 17.67 -2.13
C ALA A 51 11.34 19.05 -1.88
N SER A 52 11.92 19.26 -0.69
CA SER A 52 12.59 20.52 -0.34
C SER A 52 13.84 20.77 -1.18
N SER A 53 14.66 19.75 -1.43
CA SER A 53 15.84 19.89 -2.29
C SER A 53 15.47 20.16 -3.76
N LEU A 54 14.42 19.51 -4.28
CA LEU A 54 13.88 19.80 -5.62
C LEU A 54 13.31 21.22 -5.71
N LEU A 55 12.64 21.70 -4.67
CA LEU A 55 12.09 23.05 -4.61
C LEU A 55 13.22 24.10 -4.57
N ALA A 56 14.29 23.84 -3.83
CA ALA A 56 15.47 24.69 -3.77
C ALA A 56 16.19 24.76 -5.14
N LEU A 57 16.34 23.63 -5.84
CA LEU A 57 16.90 23.58 -7.19
C LEU A 57 16.00 24.26 -8.24
N GLY A 58 14.69 24.22 -8.04
CA GLY A 58 13.70 24.90 -8.89
C GLY A 58 13.59 26.41 -8.66
N GLY A 59 14.40 27.00 -7.77
CA GLY A 59 14.35 28.42 -7.42
C GLY A 59 13.02 28.85 -6.80
N GLY A 60 12.32 27.93 -6.13
CA GLY A 60 10.98 28.16 -5.55
C GLY A 60 9.81 27.89 -6.49
N LYS A 61 10.04 27.41 -7.73
CA LYS A 61 8.96 27.07 -8.67
C LYS A 61 8.37 25.68 -8.32
N PRO A 62 7.04 25.55 -8.12
CA PRO A 62 6.40 24.32 -7.65
C PRO A 62 6.37 23.18 -8.69
N TRP A 63 6.81 23.45 -9.91
CA TRP A 63 6.75 22.50 -11.03
C TRP A 63 7.51 21.19 -10.75
N TYR A 64 8.67 21.27 -10.11
CA TYR A 64 9.47 20.09 -9.78
C TYR A 64 8.80 19.20 -8.73
N VAL A 65 8.13 19.81 -7.73
CA VAL A 65 7.36 19.08 -6.72
C VAL A 65 6.14 18.42 -7.36
N ALA A 66 5.46 19.10 -8.27
CA ALA A 66 4.34 18.54 -9.02
C ALA A 66 4.77 17.32 -9.87
N LEU A 67 5.91 17.41 -10.57
CA LEU A 67 6.48 16.30 -11.32
C LEU A 67 6.83 15.10 -10.41
N PHE A 68 7.39 15.36 -9.23
CA PHE A 68 7.69 14.32 -8.25
C PHE A 68 6.41 13.60 -7.80
N LEU A 69 5.37 14.34 -7.44
CA LEU A 69 4.08 13.74 -7.05
C LEU A 69 3.41 12.97 -8.19
N PHE A 70 3.52 13.47 -9.43
CA PHE A 70 3.04 12.77 -10.61
C PHE A 70 3.78 11.43 -10.80
N ALA A 71 5.11 11.43 -10.69
CA ALA A 71 5.92 10.22 -10.79
C ALA A 71 5.56 9.20 -9.71
N VAL A 72 5.37 9.62 -8.46
CA VAL A 72 4.94 8.74 -7.36
C VAL A 72 3.54 8.17 -7.64
N SER A 73 2.63 8.97 -8.16
CA SER A 73 1.27 8.52 -8.49
C SER A 73 1.26 7.46 -9.60
N VAL A 74 2.07 7.67 -10.65
CA VAL A 74 2.24 6.69 -11.73
C VAL A 74 2.86 5.40 -11.19
N LEU A 75 3.87 5.50 -10.33
CA LEU A 75 4.49 4.32 -9.71
C LEU A 75 3.47 3.53 -8.89
N SER A 76 2.64 4.20 -8.07
CA SER A 76 1.57 3.53 -7.32
C SER A 76 0.56 2.86 -8.24
N PHE A 77 0.19 3.50 -9.35
CA PHE A 77 -0.71 2.91 -10.33
C PHE A 77 -0.13 1.63 -10.96
N VAL A 78 1.15 1.67 -11.35
CA VAL A 78 1.85 0.50 -11.90
C VAL A 78 1.94 -0.63 -10.88
N CYS A 79 2.23 -0.34 -9.61
CA CYS A 79 2.26 -1.36 -8.54
C CYS A 79 0.90 -2.04 -8.35
N VAL A 80 -0.19 -1.27 -8.36
CA VAL A 80 -1.55 -1.81 -8.25
C VAL A 80 -1.92 -2.62 -9.49
N TRP A 81 -1.48 -2.17 -10.67
CA TRP A 81 -1.74 -2.90 -11.91
C TRP A 81 -0.99 -4.23 -12.00
N LEU A 82 0.19 -4.32 -11.38
CA LEU A 82 0.99 -5.55 -11.33
C LEU A 82 0.52 -6.54 -10.26
N ILE A 83 -0.36 -6.12 -9.34
CA ILE A 83 -0.97 -7.02 -8.35
C ILE A 83 -1.91 -7.98 -9.08
N GLU A 84 -1.48 -9.23 -9.18
CA GLU A 84 -2.28 -10.32 -9.71
C GLU A 84 -3.32 -10.74 -8.64
N PRO A 85 -4.60 -10.93 -9.00
CA PRO A 85 -5.61 -11.32 -8.03
C PRO A 85 -5.31 -12.71 -7.48
N THR A 86 -4.82 -12.77 -6.25
CA THR A 86 -4.65 -14.01 -5.47
C THR A 86 -6.02 -14.59 -5.09
N ASP A 87 -6.74 -15.19 -6.03
CA ASP A 87 -7.95 -16.00 -5.79
C ASP A 87 -7.61 -17.42 -5.29
N GLU A 88 -6.36 -17.85 -5.46
CA GLU A 88 -5.94 -19.23 -5.17
C GLU A 88 -5.87 -19.55 -3.66
N GLN A 89 -5.59 -18.57 -2.80
CA GLN A 89 -5.41 -18.83 -1.35
C GLN A 89 -6.73 -19.04 -0.61
N GLU A 90 -7.79 -18.32 -1.00
CA GLU A 90 -9.13 -18.51 -0.45
C GLU A 90 -9.69 -19.87 -0.90
N THR A 91 -9.51 -20.20 -2.18
CA THR A 91 -9.88 -21.50 -2.76
C THR A 91 -9.15 -22.67 -2.09
N ALA A 92 -7.86 -22.51 -1.75
CA ALA A 92 -7.07 -23.53 -1.06
C ALA A 92 -7.54 -23.75 0.39
N SER A 93 -7.91 -22.68 1.11
CA SER A 93 -8.43 -22.81 2.47
C SER A 93 -9.81 -23.45 2.50
N TYR A 94 -10.70 -23.13 1.53
CA TYR A 94 -12.00 -23.78 1.41
C TYR A 94 -11.89 -25.27 1.05
N ARG A 95 -10.93 -25.64 0.19
CA ARG A 95 -10.65 -27.06 -0.11
C ARG A 95 -10.19 -27.83 1.13
N TYR A 96 -9.27 -27.25 1.91
CA TYR A 96 -8.76 -27.89 3.12
C TYR A 96 -9.84 -28.12 4.18
N ILE A 97 -10.69 -27.10 4.42
CA ILE A 97 -11.81 -27.19 5.37
C ILE A 97 -12.85 -28.21 4.88
N ARG A 98 -13.09 -28.29 3.57
CA ARG A 98 -14.02 -29.24 2.98
C ARG A 98 -13.50 -30.68 3.04
N GLU A 99 -12.21 -30.92 2.79
CA GLU A 99 -11.60 -32.26 2.93
C GLU A 99 -11.68 -32.77 4.38
N GLN A 100 -11.36 -31.93 5.37
CA GLN A 100 -11.51 -32.33 6.79
C GLN A 100 -12.96 -32.55 7.23
N SER A 101 -13.93 -31.89 6.60
CA SER A 101 -15.35 -32.09 6.90
C SER A 101 -15.93 -33.37 6.28
N HIS A 102 -15.25 -33.98 5.31
CA HIS A 102 -15.66 -35.27 4.72
C HIS A 102 -14.94 -36.45 5.38
N GLU A 103 -13.87 -36.20 6.13
CA GLU A 103 -13.11 -37.22 6.87
C GLU A 103 -13.65 -37.48 8.30
N ASN A 104 -14.66 -36.72 8.73
CA ASN A 104 -15.27 -36.77 10.07
C ASN A 104 -16.78 -37.02 9.95
#